data_AF-W4VQ67-F1
#
_entry.id   AF-W4VQ67-F1
#
_cell.length_a   1.000
_cell.length_b   1.000
_cell.length_c   1.000
_cell.angle_alpha   90.00
_cell.angle_beta   90.00
_cell.angle_gamma   90.00
#
_symmetry.space_group_name_H-M   'P 1'
#
loop_
_entity.id
_entity.type
_entity.pdbx_description
1 polymer ?
#
loop_
_entity_poly.entity_id
_entity_poly.type
_entity_poly.pdbx_seq_one_letter_code
_entity_poly.pdbx_strand_id
1 'polypeptide(L)' 'MKVLEWEHNGFWLHYRRLERGKFHWPSSEKAEAMSISHRQLRWLLDGLPIHQQHAHREVKARTIL' A
#
# COMPACT_ATOMS: atom_id res chain seq x y z
N MET A 1 -3.00 8.08 -8.70
CA MET A 1 -2.30 6.78 -8.70
C MET A 1 -2.83 5.96 -9.87
N LYS A 2 -1.94 5.31 -10.60
CA LYS A 2 -2.26 4.34 -11.66
C LYS A 2 -1.73 2.98 -11.20
N VAL A 3 -2.54 1.94 -11.29
CA VAL A 3 -2.15 0.55 -11.00
C VAL A 3 -2.42 -0.27 -12.24
N LEU A 4 -1.42 -1.06 -12.65
CA LEU A 4 -1.53 -1.98 -13.77
C LEU A 4 -1.58 -3.39 -13.20
N GLU A 5 -2.68 -4.09 -13.45
CA GLU A 5 -2.90 -5.47 -13.04
C GLU A 5 -2.96 -6.34 -14.30
N TRP A 6 -2.19 -7.43 -14.36
CA TRP A 6 -2.25 -8.37 -15.47
C TRP A 6 -3.24 -9.47 -15.15
N GLU A 7 -4.16 -9.74 -16.07
CA GLU A 7 -5.17 -10.78 -15.95
C GLU A 7 -5.35 -11.49 -17.30
N HIS A 8 -5.13 -12.82 -17.29
CA HIS A 8 -5.17 -13.76 -18.42
C HIS A 8 -4.47 -13.32 -19.72
N ASN A 9 -5.08 -12.42 -20.48
CA ASN A 9 -4.64 -11.97 -21.80
C ASN A 9 -4.54 -10.44 -21.93
N GLY A 10 -4.66 -9.70 -20.82
CA GLY A 10 -4.66 -8.25 -20.85
C GLY A 10 -4.26 -7.61 -19.53
N PHE A 11 -4.25 -6.27 -19.54
CA PHE A 11 -4.04 -5.49 -18.34
C PHE A 11 -5.30 -4.73 -17.96
N TRP A 12 -5.64 -4.77 -16.68
CA TRP A 12 -6.52 -3.81 -16.05
C TRP A 12 -5.73 -2.57 -15.64
N LEU A 13 -6.23 -1.40 -16.01
CA LEU A 13 -5.68 -0.11 -15.57
C LEU A 13 -6.63 0.53 -14.57
N HIS A 14 -6.24 0.51 -13.30
CA HIS A 14 -6.97 1.21 -12.25
C HIS A 14 -6.45 2.63 -12.12
N TYR A 15 -7.35 3.62 -12.22
CA TYR A 15 -7.04 5.01 -12.00
C TYR A 15 -7.75 5.53 -10.76
N ARG A 16 -6.99 6.02 -9.79
CA ARG A 16 -7.52 6.65 -8.58
C ARG A 16 -6.93 8.03 -8.38
N ARG A 17 -7.80 9.01 -8.14
CA ARG A 17 -7.43 10.38 -7.79
C ARG A 17 -8.06 10.71 -6.43
N LEU A 18 -7.30 11.37 -5.57
CA LEU A 18 -7.85 11.94 -4.34
C LEU A 18 -8.45 13.30 -4.67
N GLU A 19 -9.62 13.61 -4.11
CA GLU A 19 -10.23 14.94 -4.24
C GLU A 19 -9.38 16.01 -3.55
N ARG A 20 -8.68 15.63 -2.46
CA ARG A 20 -7.76 16.48 -1.70
C ARG A 20 -6.52 15.68 -1.29
N GLY A 21 -5.35 16.32 -1.28
CA GLY A 21 -4.09 15.71 -0.86
C GLY A 21 -3.34 14.96 -1.97
N LYS A 22 -2.33 14.18 -1.59
CA LYS A 22 -1.47 13.39 -2.49
C LYS A 22 -1.21 12.00 -1.89
N PHE A 23 -0.91 11.04 -2.75
CA PHE A 23 -0.47 9.72 -2.32
C PHE A 23 0.97 9.78 -1.82
N HIS A 24 1.23 9.19 -0.65
CA HIS A 24 2.57 9.04 -0.11
C HIS A 24 3.24 7.79 -0.69
N TRP A 25 3.86 7.94 -1.86
CA TRP A 25 4.69 6.88 -2.43
C TRP A 25 6.05 6.85 -1.74
N PRO A 26 6.58 5.69 -1.35
CA PRO A 26 7.92 5.60 -0.79
C PRO A 26 8.93 6.03 -1.84
N SER A 27 9.57 7.18 -1.59
CA SER A 27 10.68 7.66 -2.39
C SER A 27 11.94 6.92 -1.98
N SER A 28 12.33 5.88 -2.71
CA SER A 28 13.73 5.49 -2.81
C SER A 28 14.32 6.18 -4.04
N GLU A 29 15.48 6.81 -3.89
CA GLU A 29 16.23 7.46 -4.98
C GLU A 29 16.57 6.51 -6.13
N LYS A 30 16.43 5.20 -5.90
CA LYS A 30 16.39 4.16 -6.92
C LYS A 30 14.97 3.61 -6.98
N ALA A 31 14.28 3.83 -8.10
CA ALA A 31 12.97 3.28 -8.37
C ALA A 31 13.08 1.75 -8.58
N GLU A 32 13.28 1.00 -7.50
CA GLU A 32 13.20 -0.46 -7.52
C GLU A 32 11.76 -0.90 -7.29
N ALA A 33 11.34 -1.93 -8.02
CA ALA A 33 10.06 -2.57 -7.80
C ALA A 33 10.03 -3.16 -6.38
N MET A 34 9.01 -2.82 -5.59
CA MET A 34 8.85 -3.33 -4.24
C MET A 34 7.59 -4.19 -4.12
N SER A 35 7.73 -5.33 -3.43
CA SER A 35 6.59 -6.15 -3.04
C SER A 35 5.91 -5.53 -1.83
N ILE A 36 4.59 -5.37 -1.89
CA ILE A 36 3.77 -4.86 -0.79
C ILE A 36 2.65 -5.86 -0.46
N SER A 37 2.24 -5.88 0.81
CA SER A 37 1.07 -6.64 1.25
C SER A 37 -0.23 -5.97 0.81
N HIS A 38 -1.32 -6.74 0.77
CA HIS A 38 -2.66 -6.21 0.52
C HIS A 38 -3.05 -5.09 1.50
N ARG A 39 -2.61 -5.18 2.76
CA ARG A 39 -2.86 -4.16 3.77
C ARG A 39 -2.14 -2.84 3.45
N GLN A 40 -0.89 -2.92 2.99
CA GLN A 40 -0.13 -1.74 2.58
C GLN A 40 -0.70 -1.08 1.33
N LEU A 41 -1.21 -1.88 0.38
CA LEU A 41 -1.95 -1.36 -0.76
C LEU A 41 -3.20 -0.59 -0.31
N ARG A 42 -3.95 -1.11 0.66
CA ARG A 42 -5.10 -0.41 1.24
C ARG A 42 -4.71 0.92 1.88
N TRP A 43 -3.62 0.94 2.65
CA TRP A 43 -3.10 2.19 3.21
C TRP A 43 -2.79 3.24 2.15
N LEU A 44 -2.10 2.87 1.07
CA LEU A 44 -1.88 3.78 -0.06
C LEU A 44 -3.20 4.32 -0.60
N LEU A 45 -4.17 3.44 -0.84
CA LEU A 45 -5.47 3.83 -1.37
C LEU A 45 -6.22 4.79 -0.44
N ASP A 46 -6.01 4.68 0.87
CA ASP A 46 -6.55 5.56 1.91
C ASP A 46 -5.71 6.83 2.14
N GLY A 47 -4.60 7.00 1.40
CA GLY A 47 -3.70 8.16 1.49
C GLY A 47 -2.64 8.06 2.58
N LEU A 48 -2.52 6.90 3.23
CA LEU A 48 -1.54 6.63 4.28
C LEU A 48 -0.19 6.14 3.69
N PRO A 49 0.94 6.37 4.39
CA PRO A 49 2.23 5.81 4.00
C PRO A 49 2.24 4.27 4.01
N ILE A 50 3.00 3.66 3.08
CA ILE A 50 3.25 2.21 3.04
C ILE A 50 3.99 1.74 4.32
N HIS A 51 4.93 2.55 4.79
CA HIS A 51 5.71 2.28 5.98
C HIS A 51 5.11 3.04 7.16
N GLN A 52 4.40 2.32 8.02
CA GLN A 52 3.82 2.86 9.25
C GLN A 52 4.82 2.72 10.40
N GLN A 53 5.76 3.66 10.53
CA GLN A 53 6.80 3.62 11.58
C GLN A 53 6.22 3.58 13.00
N HIS A 54 5.03 4.15 13.20
CA HIS A 54 4.37 4.27 14.51
C HIS A 54 3.14 3.38 14.69
N ALA A 55 2.91 2.40 13.80
CA ALA A 55 1.77 1.50 13.96
C ALA A 55 1.95 0.56 15.16
N HIS A 56 0.91 0.41 15.97
CA HIS A 56 0.87 -0.59 17.03
C HIS A 56 1.06 -1.99 16.45
N ARG A 57 1.98 -2.74 17.06
CA ARG A 57 2.24 -4.13 16.66
C ARG A 57 1.13 -5.03 17.17
N GLU A 58 0.86 -6.10 16.42
CA GLU A 58 -0.02 -7.17 16.86
C GLU A 58 0.47 -7.75 18.18
N VAL A 59 -0.42 -7.83 19.17
CA VAL A 59 -0.13 -8.44 20.46
C VAL A 59 -0.31 -9.95 20.32
N LYS A 60 0.79 -10.71 20.30
CA LYS A 60 0.78 -12.18 20.24
C LYS A 60 0.65 -12.86 21.61
N ALA A 61 0.12 -12.16 22.62
CA ALA A 61 -0.07 -12.74 23.94
C ALA A 61 -1.32 -13.64 23.94
N ARG A 62 -1.11 -14.94 23.74
CA ARG A 62 -2.08 -15.98 24.12
C ARG A 62 -1.74 -16.48 25.52
N THR A 63 -2.14 -15.72 26.53
CA THR A 63 -2.33 -16.28 27.87
C THR A 63 -3.59 -15.65 28.45
N ILE A 64 -4.71 -16.34 28.27
CA ILE A 64 -5.83 -16.22 29.20
C ILE A 64 -5.54 -17.31 30.23
N LEU A 65 -5.19 -16.88 31.44
CA LEU A 65 -5.06 -17.76 32.62
C LEU A 65 -6.42 -18.38 32.96
#